data_AF-A0A1S9C9K8-F1
#
_entry.id   AF-A0A1S9C9K8-F1
#
_cell.length_a   1.000
_cell.length_b   1.000
_cell.length_c   1.000
_cell.angle_alpha   90.00
_cell.angle_beta   90.00
_cell.angle_gamma   90.00
#
_symmetry.space_group_name_H-M   'P 1'
#
loop_
_entity.id
_entity.type
_entity.pdbx_description
1 polymer ?
#
loop_
_entity_poly.entity_id
_entity_poly.type
_entity_poly.pdbx_seq_one_letter_code
_entity_poly.pdbx_strand_id
1 'polypeptide(L)'
;MLIEHAERFGLSQLHQLRGRVGRGTDASHCILVSNSTNDNTIERSKIMSETTDGFKIADTDLKLRGSGELFGTRQHGLPNMKFKNCSRKSNCYF
;
A
#
# COMPACT_ATOMS: atom_id res chain seq x y z
N MET A 1 11.80 -15.17 -3.18
CA MET A 1 10.88 -14.64 -4.20
C MET A 1 11.59 -13.60 -5.02
N LEU A 2 11.43 -13.64 -6.34
CA LEU A 2 11.97 -12.65 -7.27
C LEU A 2 10.80 -11.89 -7.88
N ILE A 3 10.86 -10.55 -7.88
CA ILE A 3 9.88 -9.69 -8.53
C ILE A 3 10.61 -8.88 -9.58
N GLU A 4 10.37 -9.23 -10.84
CA GLU A 4 10.87 -8.47 -11.99
C GLU A 4 9.95 -7.29 -12.28
N HIS A 5 10.53 -6.21 -12.83
CA HIS A 5 9.82 -4.97 -13.13
C HIS A 5 9.04 -4.42 -11.92
N ALA A 6 9.66 -4.42 -10.74
CA ALA A 6 9.05 -3.99 -9.49
C ALA A 6 8.50 -2.55 -9.55
N GLU A 7 9.00 -1.73 -10.46
CA GLU A 7 8.52 -0.37 -10.74
C GLU A 7 7.02 -0.31 -11.06
N ARG A 8 6.47 -1.37 -11.66
CA ARG A 8 5.07 -1.42 -12.11
C ARG A 8 4.07 -1.64 -10.98
N PHE A 9 4.55 -2.04 -9.81
CA PHE A 9 3.70 -2.33 -8.66
C PHE A 9 3.72 -1.17 -7.66
N GLY A 10 2.56 -0.90 -7.05
CA GLY A 10 2.47 0.02 -5.92
C GLY A 10 3.12 -0.54 -4.65
N LEU A 11 3.41 0.31 -3.67
CA LEU A 11 4.07 -0.10 -2.42
C LEU A 11 3.22 -1.14 -1.66
N SER A 12 1.91 -0.94 -1.62
CA SER A 12 0.95 -1.87 -1.01
C SER A 12 0.90 -3.24 -1.70
N GLN A 13 1.01 -3.28 -3.03
CA GLN A 13 1.03 -4.53 -3.79
C GLN A 13 2.33 -5.31 -3.53
N LEU A 14 3.48 -4.62 -3.52
CA LEU A 14 4.75 -5.23 -3.16
C LEU A 14 4.72 -5.81 -1.74
N HIS A 15 4.10 -5.09 -0.80
CA HIS A 15 3.91 -5.57 0.57
C HIS A 15 3.07 -6.85 0.64
N GLN A 16 1.95 -6.89 -0.09
CA GLN A 16 1.12 -8.10 -0.18
C GLN A 16 1.86 -9.27 -0.82
N LEU A 17 2.63 -9.03 -1.88
CA LEU A 17 3.44 -10.05 -2.55
C LEU A 17 4.51 -10.62 -1.60
N ARG A 18 5.21 -9.75 -0.86
CA ARG A 18 6.17 -10.17 0.17
C ARG A 18 5.53 -11.08 1.22
N GLY A 19 4.31 -10.75 1.67
CA GLY A 19 3.58 -11.53 2.68
C GLY A 19 3.12 -12.93 2.23
N ARG A 20 3.26 -13.26 0.95
CA ARG A 20 2.99 -14.61 0.42
C ARG A 20 4.17 -15.57 0.57
N VAL A 21 5.30 -15.10 1.09
CA VAL A 21 6.56 -15.86 1.22
C VAL A 21 7.00 -15.86 2.67
N GLY A 22 7.61 -16.95 3.15
CA GLY A 22 8.18 -17.00 4.50
C GLY A 22 7.20 -17.34 5.62
N ARG A 23 6.38 -18.37 5.41
CA ARG A 23 5.52 -18.95 6.46
C ARG A 23 6.17 -20.09 7.25
N GLY A 24 7.42 -20.43 6.93
CA GLY A 24 8.20 -21.47 7.60
C GLY A 24 9.12 -20.92 8.68
N THR A 25 9.89 -21.81 9.30
CA THR A 25 10.93 -21.46 10.28
C THR A 25 12.17 -20.83 9.65
N ASP A 26 12.36 -21.04 8.34
CA ASP A 26 13.55 -20.61 7.62
C ASP A 26 13.42 -19.19 7.09
N ALA A 27 14.54 -18.47 7.09
CA ALA A 27 14.62 -17.13 6.54
C ALA A 27 14.23 -17.13 5.06
N SER A 28 13.33 -16.23 4.70
CA SER A 28 12.89 -16.04 3.32
C SER A 28 13.34 -14.69 2.78
N HIS A 29 13.87 -14.69 1.56
CA HIS A 29 14.34 -13.49 0.89
C HIS A 29 13.38 -13.06 -0.22
N CYS A 30 13.19 -11.75 -0.36
CA CYS A 30 12.46 -11.13 -1.46
C CYS A 30 13.43 -10.21 -2.21
N ILE A 31 13.59 -10.45 -3.52
CA ILE A 31 14.49 -9.71 -4.40
C ILE A 31 13.62 -8.90 -5.35
N LEU A 32 13.82 -7.58 -5.36
CA LEU A 32 13.13 -6.64 -6.23
C LEU A 32 14.08 -6.21 -7.35
N VAL A 33 13.69 -6.44 -8.61
CA VAL A 33 14.45 -6.01 -9.78
C VAL A 33 13.66 -4.92 -10.48
N SER A 34 14.31 -3.78 -10.71
CA SER A 34 13.73 -2.63 -11.38
C SER A 34 14.76 -1.99 -12.31
N ASN A 35 14.32 -1.65 -13.52
CA ASN A 35 15.12 -0.89 -14.49
C ASN A 35 14.72 0.60 -14.53
N SER A 36 13.83 1.01 -13.63
CA SER A 36 13.38 2.39 -13.51
C SER A 36 14.49 3.30 -12.99
N THR A 37 14.69 4.45 -13.65
CA THR A 37 15.58 5.54 -13.23
C THR A 37 14.83 6.65 -12.49
N ASN A 38 13.54 6.48 -12.23
CA ASN A 38 12.71 7.50 -11.58
C ASN A 38 12.92 7.47 -10.06
N ASP A 39 13.27 8.61 -9.48
CA ASP A 39 13.55 8.78 -8.05
C ASP A 39 12.41 8.26 -7.15
N ASN A 40 11.16 8.55 -7.51
CA ASN A 40 9.99 8.06 -6.76
C ASN A 40 9.92 6.52 -6.72
N THR A 41 10.39 5.85 -7.77
CA THR A 41 10.37 4.39 -7.83
C THR A 41 11.52 3.76 -7.05
N ILE A 42 12.69 4.41 -7.09
CA ILE A 42 13.84 4.01 -6.30
C ILE A 42 13.52 4.17 -4.81
N GLU A 43 12.93 5.29 -4.42
CA GLU A 43 12.53 5.57 -3.04
C GLU A 43 11.52 4.53 -2.53
N ARG A 44 10.47 4.22 -3.31
CA ARG A 44 9.51 3.14 -2.96
C ARG A 44 10.19 1.80 -2.72
N SER A 45 11.09 1.41 -3.62
CA SER A 45 11.82 0.13 -3.53
C SER A 45 12.73 0.10 -2.29
N LYS A 46 13.31 1.24 -1.93
CA LYS A 46 14.10 1.42 -0.74
C LYS A 46 13.27 1.27 0.54
N ILE A 47 12.13 1.97 0.64
CA ILE A 47 11.20 1.87 1.78
C ILE A 47 10.75 0.42 1.99
N MET A 48 10.46 -0.30 0.90
CA MET A 48 10.04 -1.70 0.94
C MET A 48 11.13 -2.64 1.51
N SER A 49 12.40 -2.22 1.43
CA SER A 49 13.57 -2.93 1.96
C SER A 49 13.91 -2.52 3.40
N GLU A 50 13.59 -1.30 3.80
CA GLU A 50 13.89 -0.75 5.13
C GLU A 50 12.91 -1.22 6.22
N THR A 51 11.65 -1.51 5.87
CA THR A 51 10.65 -1.87 6.87
C THR A 51 9.73 -3.01 6.47
N THR A 52 9.38 -3.82 7.47
CA THR A 52 8.39 -4.90 7.36
C THR A 52 7.01 -4.51 7.86
N ASP A 53 6.89 -3.38 8.56
CA ASP A 53 5.66 -2.90 9.18
C ASP A 53 4.67 -2.37 8.13
N GLY A 54 3.51 -3.03 8.02
CA GLY A 54 2.47 -2.67 7.08
C GLY A 54 1.88 -1.27 7.31
N PHE A 55 1.85 -0.77 8.55
CA PHE A 55 1.35 0.57 8.85
C PHE A 55 2.30 1.65 8.34
N LYS A 56 3.61 1.47 8.53
CA LYS A 56 4.62 2.41 7.99
C LYS A 56 4.61 2.41 6.47
N ILE A 57 4.48 1.24 5.85
CA ILE A 57 4.33 1.11 4.39
C ILE A 57 3.09 1.89 3.92
N ALA A 58 1.94 1.72 4.58
CA ALA A 58 0.72 2.43 4.21
C ALA A 58 0.85 3.96 4.35
N ASP A 59 1.43 4.44 5.45
CA ASP A 59 1.68 5.88 5.68
C ASP A 59 2.63 6.46 4.61
N THR A 60 3.65 5.70 4.24
CA THR A 60 4.61 6.14 3.21
C THR A 60 4.01 6.09 1.80
N ASP A 61 3.20 5.08 1.47
CA ASP A 61 2.46 5.02 0.20
C ASP A 61 1.50 6.21 0.07
N LEU A 62 0.83 6.61 1.17
CA LEU A 62 -0.02 7.79 1.21
C LEU A 62 0.77 9.09 0.97
N LYS A 63 1.94 9.24 1.61
CA LYS A 63 2.81 10.41 1.41
C LYS A 63 3.35 10.49 -0.02
N LEU A 64 3.79 9.36 -0.58
CA LEU A 64 4.38 9.29 -1.92
C LEU A 64 3.36 9.50 -3.04
N ARG A 65 2.11 9.08 -2.85
CA ARG A 65 1.00 9.42 -3.76
C ARG A 65 0.64 10.91 -3.70
N GLY A 66 1.19 11.64 -2.72
CA GLY A 66 0.73 12.95 -2.30
C GLY A 66 -0.59 12.83 -1.55
N SER A 67 -0.90 13.83 -0.73
CA SER A 67 -2.27 14.08 -0.28
C SER A 67 -3.09 14.43 -1.52
N GLY A 68 -3.48 13.41 -2.28
CA GLY A 68 -4.34 13.54 -3.44
C GLY A 68 -5.62 14.14 -2.93
N GLU A 69 -5.73 15.46 -3.06
CA GLU A 69 -6.98 16.19 -3.06
C GLU A 69 -8.00 15.60 -2.07
N LEU A 70 -7.69 15.58 -0.76
CA LEU A 70 -8.70 15.27 0.27
C LEU A 70 -9.92 16.20 0.16
N PHE A 71 -9.76 17.32 -0.56
CA PHE A 71 -10.78 18.33 -0.91
C PHE A 71 -11.06 18.41 -2.42
N GLY A 72 -10.55 17.49 -3.23
CA GLY A 72 -10.70 17.47 -4.67
C GLY A 72 -12.07 17.01 -5.10
N THR A 73 -12.81 17.93 -5.70
CA THR A 73 -14.15 17.78 -6.25
C THR A 73 -14.22 16.91 -7.50
N ARG A 74 -13.54 15.75 -7.54
CA ARG A 74 -13.75 14.72 -8.57
C ARG A 74 -13.62 13.31 -8.02
N GLN A 75 -14.54 12.98 -7.13
CA GLN A 75 -14.82 11.59 -6.80
C GLN A 75 -15.64 10.97 -7.95
N HIS A 76 -15.01 10.14 -8.78
CA HIS A 76 -15.73 9.27 -9.70
C HIS A 76 -16.51 8.23 -8.88
N GLY A 77 -17.77 8.53 -8.55
CA GLY A 77 -18.75 7.53 -8.15
C GLY A 77 -19.32 7.59 -6.72
N LEU A 78 -19.71 8.77 -6.21
CA LEU A 78 -20.60 8.82 -5.04
C LEU A 78 -22.08 8.85 -5.47
N PRO A 79 -22.90 7.82 -5.17
CA PRO A 79 -24.21 8.09 -4.58
C PRO A 79 -23.96 8.59 -3.14
N ASN A 80 -24.59 9.71 -2.76
CA ASN A 80 -24.42 10.41 -1.49
C ASN A 80 -24.52 9.48 -0.24
N MET A 81 -23.41 8.89 0.20
CA MET A 81 -23.35 8.22 1.50
C MET A 81 -23.03 9.25 2.58
N LYS A 82 -24.06 9.63 3.33
CA LYS A 82 -23.91 10.38 4.59
C LYS A 82 -23.24 9.46 5.62
N PHE A 83 -22.01 9.78 6.04
CA PHE A 83 -21.40 9.16 7.21
C PHE A 83 -22.21 9.53 8.45
N LYS A 84 -22.98 8.56 8.97
CA LYS A 84 -23.62 8.67 10.29
C LYS A 84 -22.66 8.08 11.31
N ASN A 85 -22.21 8.90 12.27
CA ASN A 85 -21.35 8.51 13.38
C ASN A 85 -21.94 7.28 14.10
N CYS A 86 -21.29 6.12 13.95
CA CYS A 86 -21.67 4.92 14.70
C CYS A 86 -20.90 4.91 16.02
N SER A 87 -21.36 5.74 16.95
CA SER A 87 -21.05 5.59 18.37
C SER A 87 -22.32 5.08 19.05
N ARG A 88 -22.20 3.89 19.63
CA ARG A 88 -23.18 3.14 20.45
C ARG A 88 -24.07 2.13 19.71
N LYS A 89 -23.71 0.86 19.98
CA LYS A 89 -24.50 -0.36 20.22
C LYS A 89 -25.71 -0.69 19.32
N SER A 90 -25.66 -1.95 18.87
CA SER A 90 -26.76 -2.87 18.52
C SER A 90 -27.55 -2.60 17.23
N ASN A 91 -27.57 -3.63 16.39
CA ASN A 91 -28.33 -3.84 15.15
C ASN A 91 -27.89 -3.09 13.88
N CYS A 92 -26.90 -3.68 13.20
CA CYS A 92 -26.92 -3.70 11.73
C CYS A 92 -27.91 -4.77 11.26
N TYR A 93 -28.92 -4.35 10.50
CA TYR A 93 -29.53 -5.17 9.47
C TYR A 93 -29.39 -4.43 8.14
N PHE A 94 -28.77 -5.16 7.18
CA PHE A 94 -28.54 -4.93 5.76
C PHE A 94 -28.00 -3.56 5.29
#